data_AF-A0A1I5ULF7-F1
#
_entry.id   AF-A0A1I5ULF7-F1
#
_cell.length_a   1.000
_cell.length_b   1.000
_cell.length_c   1.000
_cell.angle_alpha   90.00
_cell.angle_beta   90.00
_cell.angle_gamma   90.00
#
_symmetry.space_group_name_H-M   'P 1'
#
loop_
_entity.id
_entity.type
_entity.pdbx_description
1 polymer ?
#
loop_
_entity_poly.entity_id
_entity_poly.type
_entity_poly.pdbx_seq_one_letter_code
_entity_poly.pdbx_strand_id
1 'polypeptide(L)'
;MIGMNTTQNDDIRAIEQVVATVEHAQANELVDEFVAQFRADAIWTTGHGKRLTGRDEIAAFTSKVLPGAMKDLRPSYEVVHVLFIRPDVAAVKVRQRYFTRDGQPIEGQHEGSPLYVMSKEDGRWLLTACQNTEVLDS
;
A
#
# COMPACT_ATOMS: atom_id res chain seq x y z
N MET A 1 1.34 -18.64 22.76
CA MET A 1 0.54 -17.64 22.02
C MET A 1 0.15 -16.54 23.00
N ILE A 2 0.80 -15.38 22.93
CA ILE A 2 0.35 -14.21 23.68
C ILE A 2 -0.88 -13.70 22.92
N GLY A 3 -2.06 -13.87 23.50
CA GLY A 3 -3.32 -13.50 22.86
C GLY A 3 -3.34 -11.99 22.59
N MET A 4 -3.59 -11.61 21.34
CA MET A 4 -3.82 -10.22 20.99
C MET A 4 -5.09 -9.71 21.69
N ASN A 5 -5.01 -8.51 22.27
CA ASN A 5 -6.18 -7.81 22.83
C ASN A 5 -7.12 -7.37 21.69
N THR A 6 -8.43 -7.38 21.91
CA THR A 6 -9.49 -6.88 21.01
C THR A 6 -9.12 -5.58 20.28
N THR A 7 -8.53 -4.59 20.97
CA THR A 7 -8.10 -3.33 20.33
C THR A 7 -7.06 -3.57 19.23
N GLN A 8 -6.12 -4.48 19.45
CA GLN A 8 -5.10 -4.82 18.47
C GLN A 8 -5.71 -5.54 17.25
N ASN A 9 -6.74 -6.37 17.46
CA ASN A 9 -7.47 -7.00 16.34
C ASN A 9 -8.26 -5.97 15.53
N ASP A 10 -8.84 -4.96 16.19
CA ASP A 10 -9.52 -3.85 15.52
C ASP A 10 -8.54 -3.02 14.69
N ASP A 11 -7.35 -2.76 15.22
CA ASP A 11 -6.29 -2.04 14.50
C ASP A 11 -5.73 -2.84 13.31
N ILE A 12 -5.56 -4.16 13.44
CA ILE A 12 -5.19 -5.00 12.29
C ILE A 12 -6.26 -4.90 11.19
N ARG A 13 -7.54 -5.04 11.53
CA ARG A 13 -8.63 -4.91 10.54
C ARG A 13 -8.64 -3.53 9.88
N ALA A 14 -8.38 -2.47 10.64
CA ALA A 14 -8.29 -1.13 10.10
C ALA A 14 -7.09 -0.96 9.14
N ILE A 15 -5.93 -1.55 9.48
CA ILE A 15 -4.74 -1.59 8.61
C ILE A 15 -5.04 -2.37 7.32
N GLU A 16 -5.64 -3.55 7.43
CA GLU A 16 -6.06 -4.37 6.28
C GLU A 16 -7.02 -3.60 5.38
N GLN A 17 -7.96 -2.84 5.97
CA GLN A 17 -8.88 -2.00 5.21
C GLN A 17 -8.16 -0.88 4.45
N VAL A 18 -7.09 -0.28 5.00
CA VAL A 18 -6.28 0.69 4.24
C VAL A 18 -5.61 0.02 3.05
N VAL A 19 -5.02 -1.17 3.21
CA VAL A 19 -4.39 -1.91 2.12
C VAL A 19 -5.40 -2.33 1.06
N ALA A 20 -6.59 -2.79 1.47
CA ALA A 20 -7.70 -3.09 0.55
C ALA A 20 -8.18 -1.84 -0.20
N THR A 21 -8.20 -0.67 0.45
CA THR A 21 -8.55 0.59 -0.20
C THR A 21 -7.47 1.02 -1.20
N VAL A 22 -6.19 0.78 -0.92
CA VAL A 22 -5.10 0.98 -1.88
C VAL A 22 -5.26 0.07 -3.09
N GLU A 23 -5.58 -1.21 -2.90
CA GLU A 23 -5.88 -2.14 -3.99
C GLU A 23 -7.05 -1.65 -4.85
N HIS A 24 -8.16 -1.30 -4.21
CA HIS A 24 -9.35 -0.80 -4.89
C HIS A 24 -9.04 0.47 -5.71
N ALA A 25 -8.36 1.44 -5.10
CA ALA A 25 -8.03 2.69 -5.76
C ALA A 25 -7.06 2.47 -6.94
N GLN A 26 -6.10 1.55 -6.80
CA GLN A 26 -5.20 1.18 -7.89
C GLN A 26 -5.98 0.49 -9.03
N ALA A 27 -6.76 -0.54 -8.72
CA ALA A 27 -7.52 -1.34 -9.70
C ALA A 27 -8.51 -0.49 -10.51
N ASN A 28 -9.07 0.56 -9.90
CA ASN A 28 -10.03 1.46 -10.53
C ASN A 28 -9.43 2.82 -10.93
N GLU A 29 -8.11 2.97 -10.81
CA GLU A 29 -7.37 4.18 -11.15
C GLU A 29 -7.87 5.46 -10.44
N LEU A 30 -8.36 5.31 -9.21
CA LEU A 30 -8.95 6.37 -8.37
C LEU A 30 -7.86 7.14 -7.62
N VAL A 31 -7.33 8.17 -8.26
CA VAL A 31 -6.22 8.99 -7.73
C VAL A 31 -6.53 9.55 -6.34
N ASP A 32 -7.68 10.19 -6.16
CA ASP A 32 -8.01 10.86 -4.89
C ASP A 32 -8.17 9.88 -3.73
N GLU A 33 -8.75 8.70 -4.00
CA GLU A 33 -8.92 7.65 -2.99
C GLU A 33 -7.58 7.05 -2.55
N PHE A 34 -6.67 6.84 -3.51
CA PHE A 34 -5.30 6.41 -3.23
C PHE A 34 -4.55 7.44 -2.39
N VAL A 35 -4.56 8.71 -2.82
CA VAL A 35 -3.86 9.81 -2.14
C VAL A 35 -4.42 10.06 -0.75
N ALA A 36 -5.73 9.88 -0.55
CA ALA A 36 -6.39 10.05 0.75
C ALA A 36 -5.92 9.05 1.82
N GLN A 37 -5.21 7.98 1.46
CA GLN A 37 -4.61 7.06 2.43
C GLN A 37 -3.29 7.57 3.03
N PHE A 38 -2.69 8.60 2.44
CA PHE A 38 -1.43 9.16 2.90
C PHE A 38 -1.62 10.24 3.96
N ARG A 39 -0.73 10.22 4.96
CA ARG A 39 -0.53 11.36 5.87
C ARG A 39 -0.02 12.56 5.08
N ALA A 40 -0.32 13.77 5.56
CA ALA A 40 -0.02 15.00 4.81
C ALA A 40 1.48 15.17 4.47
N ASP A 41 2.37 14.73 5.36
CA ASP A 41 3.83 14.78 5.25
C ASP A 41 4.47 13.43 4.89
N ALA A 42 3.69 12.48 4.34
CA ALA A 42 4.17 11.14 4.07
C ALA A 42 5.33 11.11 3.06
N ILE A 43 6.23 10.13 3.20
CA ILE A 43 7.28 9.86 2.20
C ILE A 43 6.99 8.56 1.46
N TRP A 44 7.25 8.55 0.15
CA TRP A 44 7.04 7.38 -0.69
C TRP A 44 8.22 7.16 -1.64
N THR A 45 8.73 5.93 -1.67
CA THR A 45 9.63 5.46 -2.73
C THR A 45 8.91 4.42 -3.59
N THR A 46 8.74 4.71 -4.88
CA THR A 46 8.09 3.79 -5.83
C THR A 46 8.93 2.54 -6.07
N GLY A 47 8.33 1.48 -6.65
CA GLY A 47 9.07 0.27 -7.04
C GLY A 47 10.27 0.56 -7.97
N HIS A 48 10.16 1.60 -8.80
CA HIS A 48 11.23 2.06 -9.69
C HIS A 48 12.14 3.14 -9.05
N GLY A 49 12.12 3.30 -7.74
CA GLY A 49 13.07 4.15 -6.99
C GLY A 49 12.79 5.66 -7.02
N LYS A 50 11.62 6.11 -7.52
CA LYS A 50 11.26 7.54 -7.44
C LYS A 50 10.89 7.89 -6.02
N ARG A 51 11.57 8.91 -5.46
CA ARG A 51 11.32 9.44 -4.11
C ARG A 51 10.37 10.63 -4.17
N LEU A 52 9.35 10.61 -3.33
CA LEU A 52 8.29 11.62 -3.22
C LEU A 52 8.16 12.03 -1.74
N THR A 53 7.96 13.31 -1.48
CA THR A 53 7.84 13.88 -0.13
C THR A 53 6.57 14.73 -0.02
N GLY A 54 5.70 14.37 0.92
CA GLY A 54 4.43 15.02 1.15
C GLY A 54 3.33 14.51 0.22
N ARG A 55 2.09 14.58 0.71
CA ARG A 55 0.91 14.08 0.02
C ARG A 55 0.66 14.79 -1.31
N ASP A 56 1.00 16.08 -1.43
CA ASP A 56 0.80 16.86 -2.65
C ASP A 56 1.73 16.39 -3.78
N GLU A 57 2.99 16.05 -3.48
CA GLU A 57 3.91 15.49 -4.48
C GLU A 57 3.47 14.07 -4.90
N ILE A 58 3.01 13.27 -3.93
CA ILE A 58 2.43 11.95 -4.19
C ILE A 58 1.19 12.06 -5.07
N ALA A 59 0.32 13.04 -4.84
CA ALA A 59 -0.85 13.30 -5.66
C ALA A 59 -0.46 13.68 -7.08
N ALA A 60 0.41 14.68 -7.24
CA ALA A 60 0.88 15.15 -8.53
C ALA A 60 1.58 14.05 -9.35
N PHE A 61 2.28 13.13 -8.70
CA PHE A 61 2.86 11.97 -9.36
C PHE A 61 1.78 10.94 -9.74
N THR A 62 0.92 10.55 -8.80
CA THR A 62 -0.15 9.55 -9.01
C THR A 62 -1.10 9.99 -10.13
N SER A 63 -1.52 11.25 -10.18
CA SER A 63 -2.37 11.79 -11.26
C SER A 63 -1.76 11.64 -12.65
N LYS A 64 -0.43 11.57 -12.76
CA LYS A 64 0.27 11.43 -14.04
C LYS A 64 0.41 9.98 -14.47
N VAL A 65 0.52 9.05 -13.52
CA VAL A 65 0.93 7.66 -13.81
C VAL A 65 -0.16 6.63 -13.60
N LEU A 66 -1.18 6.91 -12.79
CA LEU A 66 -2.23 5.94 -12.48
C LEU A 66 -3.28 5.80 -13.61
N PRO A 67 -3.77 6.89 -14.24
CA PRO A 67 -4.74 6.76 -15.33
C PRO A 67 -4.19 5.93 -16.50
N GLY A 68 -4.91 4.88 -16.87
CA GLY A 68 -4.56 3.90 -17.90
C GLY A 68 -3.56 2.82 -17.47
N ALA A 69 -2.96 2.89 -16.29
CA ALA A 69 -1.94 1.93 -15.86
C ALA A 69 -2.50 0.53 -15.57
N MET A 70 -3.79 0.41 -15.25
CA MET A 70 -4.46 -0.86 -14.96
C MET A 70 -5.38 -1.31 -16.08
N LYS A 71 -5.31 -0.68 -17.27
CA LYS A 71 -6.21 -0.99 -18.39
C LYS A 71 -6.30 -2.50 -18.69
N ASP A 72 -5.19 -3.23 -18.64
CA ASP A 72 -5.14 -4.66 -18.94
C ASP A 72 -4.70 -5.50 -17.73
N LEU A 73 -4.64 -4.88 -16.55
CA LEU A 73 -4.08 -5.46 -15.34
C LEU A 73 -5.11 -5.49 -14.20
N ARG A 74 -5.01 -6.51 -13.35
CA ARG A 74 -5.68 -6.57 -12.05
C ARG A 74 -4.63 -6.62 -10.96
N PRO A 75 -4.44 -5.56 -10.17
CA PRO A 75 -3.54 -5.62 -9.04
C PRO A 75 -4.12 -6.45 -7.90
N SER A 76 -3.25 -6.97 -7.05
CA SER A 76 -3.61 -7.62 -5.78
C SER A 76 -2.59 -7.22 -4.71
N TYR A 77 -3.08 -6.91 -3.51
CA TYR A 77 -2.30 -6.52 -2.35
C TYR A 77 -2.73 -7.37 -1.15
N GLU A 78 -1.79 -8.13 -0.62
CA GLU A 78 -2.01 -9.03 0.51
C GLU A 78 -1.18 -8.56 1.70
N VAL A 79 -1.80 -8.32 2.86
CA VAL A 79 -1.06 -8.07 4.09
C VAL A 79 -0.41 -9.37 4.55
N VAL A 80 0.93 -9.42 4.52
CA VAL A 80 1.73 -10.59 4.89
C VAL A 80 2.12 -10.54 6.37
N HIS A 81 2.40 -9.33 6.88
CA HIS A 81 2.83 -9.16 8.26
C HIS A 81 2.49 -7.77 8.78
N VAL A 82 2.07 -7.70 10.04
CA VAL A 82 1.88 -6.45 10.78
C VAL A 82 2.75 -6.49 12.04
N LEU A 83 3.67 -5.54 12.14
CA LEU A 83 4.51 -5.31 13.31
C LEU A 83 4.10 -3.99 13.97
N PHE A 84 3.47 -4.05 15.14
CA PHE A 84 3.23 -2.85 15.93
C PHE A 84 4.54 -2.36 16.58
N ILE A 85 4.97 -1.16 16.21
CA ILE A 85 6.13 -0.47 16.80
C ILE A 85 5.70 0.25 18.08
N ARG A 86 4.48 0.80 18.06
CA ARG A 86 3.75 1.43 19.17
C ARG A 86 2.25 1.12 19.01
N PRO A 87 1.40 1.40 20.01
CA PRO A 87 -0.06 1.22 19.86
C PRO A 87 -0.68 1.97 18.66
N ASP A 88 -0.04 3.05 18.21
CA ASP A 88 -0.47 3.95 17.15
C ASP A 88 0.48 4.00 15.93
N VAL A 89 1.50 3.12 15.90
CA VAL A 89 2.47 3.03 14.79
C VAL A 89 2.74 1.57 14.43
N ALA A 90 2.57 1.22 13.17
CA ALA A 90 2.79 -0.14 12.68
C ALA A 90 3.64 -0.16 11.40
N ALA A 91 4.49 -1.17 11.25
CA ALA A 91 5.14 -1.52 10.00
C ALA A 91 4.41 -2.72 9.38
N VAL A 92 3.99 -2.59 8.13
CA VAL A 92 3.15 -3.55 7.42
C VAL A 92 3.88 -4.02 6.18
N LYS A 93 4.08 -5.33 6.07
CA LYS A 93 4.57 -5.98 4.84
C LYS A 93 3.39 -6.36 4.00
N VAL A 94 3.41 -5.92 2.75
CA VAL A 94 2.42 -6.26 1.74
C VAL A 94 3.10 -7.04 0.63
N ARG A 95 2.38 -7.98 0.05
CA ARG A 95 2.75 -8.66 -1.20
C ARG A 95 1.88 -8.08 -2.30
N GLN A 96 2.52 -7.45 -3.28
CA GLN A 96 1.85 -6.84 -4.43
C GLN A 96 2.07 -7.71 -5.66
N ARG A 97 0.98 -8.03 -6.36
CA ARG A 97 1.03 -8.80 -7.63
C ARG A 97 0.14 -8.14 -8.67
N TYR A 98 0.43 -8.43 -9.92
CA TYR A 98 -0.42 -8.06 -11.06
C TYR A 98 -0.80 -9.31 -11.83
N PHE A 99 -2.03 -9.33 -12.28
CA PHE A 99 -2.61 -10.39 -13.08
C PHE A 99 -3.19 -9.79 -14.36
N THR A 100 -3.35 -10.61 -15.38
CA THR A 100 -4.19 -10.26 -16.53
C THR A 100 -5.66 -10.10 -16.09
N ARG A 101 -6.51 -9.53 -16.95
CA ARG A 101 -7.96 -9.38 -16.66
C ARG A 101 -8.69 -10.69 -16.38
N ASP A 102 -8.27 -11.79 -17.01
CA ASP A 102 -8.79 -13.14 -16.78
C ASP A 102 -8.15 -13.83 -15.56
N GLY A 103 -7.30 -13.12 -14.81
CA GLY A 103 -6.75 -13.54 -13.52
C GLY A 103 -5.52 -14.44 -13.63
N GLN A 104 -4.86 -14.48 -14.79
CA GLN A 104 -3.63 -15.25 -14.99
C GLN A 104 -2.41 -14.45 -14.52
N PRO A 105 -1.37 -15.12 -13.98
CA PRO A 105 -0.08 -14.48 -13.74
C PRO A 105 0.51 -13.91 -15.04
N ILE A 106 1.25 -12.80 -14.92
CA ILE A 106 1.95 -12.18 -16.05
C ILE A 106 3.38 -12.70 -16.07
N GLU A 107 3.75 -13.35 -17.17
CA GLU A 107 5.09 -13.91 -17.35
C GLU A 107 6.17 -12.81 -17.29
N GLY A 108 7.24 -13.07 -16.54
CA GLY A 108 8.36 -12.14 -16.38
C GLY A 108 8.07 -10.94 -15.49
N GLN A 109 6.88 -10.82 -14.91
CA GLN A 109 6.56 -9.75 -13.97
C GLN A 109 6.91 -10.17 -12.53
N HIS A 110 7.83 -9.42 -11.91
CA HIS A 110 8.19 -9.61 -10.51
C HIS A 110 7.09 -9.12 -9.57
N GLU A 111 6.97 -9.78 -8.42
CA GLU A 111 6.10 -9.30 -7.35
C GLU A 111 6.71 -8.06 -6.68
N GLY A 112 5.86 -7.17 -6.19
CA GLY A 112 6.27 -6.09 -5.30
C GLY A 112 6.29 -6.55 -3.84
N SER A 113 7.21 -5.98 -3.06
CA SER A 113 7.27 -6.10 -1.60
C SER A 113 7.11 -4.74 -0.91
N PRO A 114 5.92 -4.11 -0.95
CA PRO A 114 5.73 -2.87 -0.23
C PRO A 114 5.95 -3.02 1.29
N LEU A 115 6.65 -2.05 1.85
CA LEU A 115 6.70 -1.75 3.27
C LEU A 115 5.92 -0.47 3.52
N TYR A 116 4.88 -0.55 4.33
CA TYR A 116 4.13 0.61 4.81
C TYR A 116 4.37 0.79 6.30
N VAL A 117 5.05 1.87 6.67
CA VAL A 117 4.96 2.40 8.03
C VAL A 117 3.73 3.29 8.09
N MET A 118 2.83 2.97 9.00
CA MET A 118 1.55 3.64 9.19
C MET A 118 1.50 4.25 10.57
N SER A 119 0.90 5.44 10.68
CA SER A 119 0.53 6.04 11.97
C SER A 119 -0.97 6.28 12.05
N LYS A 120 -1.52 6.13 13.26
CA LYS A 120 -2.93 6.38 13.53
C LYS A 120 -3.12 7.85 13.92
N GLU A 121 -3.78 8.61 13.06
CA GLU A 121 -4.10 10.03 13.26
C GLU A 121 -5.60 10.18 13.44
N ASP A 122 -6.05 10.82 14.53
CA ASP A 122 -7.47 11.02 14.84
C ASP A 122 -8.33 9.75 14.71
N GLY A 123 -7.77 8.60 15.10
CA GLY A 123 -8.44 7.31 15.04
C GLY A 123 -8.33 6.56 13.70
N ARG A 124 -7.73 7.16 12.67
CA ARG A 124 -7.57 6.55 11.33
C ARG A 124 -6.10 6.22 11.05
N TRP A 125 -5.83 5.00 10.60
CA TRP A 125 -4.52 4.61 10.11
C TRP A 125 -4.23 5.24 8.75
N LEU A 126 -3.06 5.84 8.60
CA LEU A 126 -2.59 6.49 7.38
C LEU A 126 -1.19 5.98 7.00
N LEU A 127 -0.92 5.92 5.70
CA LEU A 127 0.39 5.65 5.13
C LEU A 127 1.33 6.83 5.42
N THR A 128 2.45 6.57 6.10
CA THR A 128 3.33 7.62 6.64
C THR A 128 4.73 7.57 6.04
N ALA A 129 5.36 6.40 6.01
CA ALA A 129 6.63 6.20 5.32
C ALA A 129 6.59 4.89 4.57
N CYS A 130 6.76 4.97 3.27
CA CYS A 130 6.47 3.86 2.40
C CYS A 130 7.54 3.65 1.35
N GLN A 131 7.78 2.38 1.04
CA GLN A 131 8.69 1.98 -0.01
C GLN A 131 8.17 0.71 -0.65
N ASN A 132 8.38 0.58 -1.96
CA ASN A 132 8.19 -0.66 -2.67
C ASN A 132 9.50 -1.09 -3.34
N THR A 133 9.71 -2.39 -3.45
CA THR A 133 10.81 -3.01 -4.20
C THR A 133 10.26 -4.21 -4.95
N GLU A 134 10.86 -4.56 -6.09
CA GLU A 134 10.61 -5.86 -6.70
C GLU A 134 11.27 -6.98 -5.90
N VAL A 135 10.65 -8.14 -5.88
CA VAL A 135 11.24 -9.38 -5.38
C VAL A 135 11.94 -10.07 -6.55
N LEU A 136 13.27 -10.10 -6.51
CA LEU A 136 14.10 -10.78 -7.50
C LEU A 136 14.52 -12.14 -6.94
N ASP A 137 14.56 -13.15 -7.79
CA ASP A 137 15.15 -14.44 -7.43
C ASP A 137 16.65 -14.26 -7.15
N SER A 138 17.13 -14.84 -6.05
CA SER A 138 18.53 -14.77 -5.59
C SER A 138 19.35 -15.96 -6.03
#